data_AF-A0A7L4J1B5-F1
#
_entry.id   AF-A0A7L4J1B5-F1
#
_cell.length_a   1.000
_cell.length_b   1.000
_cell.length_c   1.000
_cell.angle_alpha   90.00
_cell.angle_beta   90.00
_cell.angle_gamma   90.00
#
_symmetry.space_group_name_H-M   'P 1'
#
loop_
_entity.id
_entity.type
_entity.pdbx_description
1 polymer ?
#
loop_
_entity_poly.entity_id
_entity_poly.type
_entity_poly.pdbx_seq_one_letter_code
_entity_poly.pdbx_strand_id
1 'polypeptide(L)'
;MGGSESSHGGRKVSFGLDEREQVRVLQGIRLTEDLVNRMKEPSQSKRDYQRSPRASNGTAPSSVAAEGRPRPTGTVGVVLLLHVTEDVGVFQYEQEQALVQEELLRLAKREREAASAAKERYSIIEERQRAAQL
;
A
#
# COMPACT_ATOMS: atom_id res chain seq x y z
N MET A 1 40.67 0.83 22.18
CA MET A 1 40.37 2.04 21.39
C MET A 1 40.71 1.70 19.94
N GLY A 2 39.69 1.37 19.13
CA GLY A 2 39.88 0.78 17.79
C GLY A 2 40.02 1.87 16.73
N GLY A 3 41.23 2.04 16.21
CA GLY A 3 41.49 2.80 14.99
C GLY A 3 41.44 1.87 13.79
N SER A 4 40.39 1.98 12.97
CA SER A 4 40.40 1.38 11.64
C SER A 4 41.04 2.34 10.67
N GLU A 5 42.34 2.17 10.52
CA GLU A 5 43.17 2.62 9.42
C GLU A 5 42.62 2.17 8.05
N SER A 6 41.79 3.01 7.41
CA SER A 6 41.50 2.93 5.96
C SER A 6 41.65 4.30 5.29
N SER A 7 42.63 5.07 5.74
CA SER A 7 43.06 6.26 5.01
C SER A 7 44.01 5.81 3.92
N HIS A 8 43.54 5.54 2.70
CA HIS A 8 44.28 5.69 1.43
C HIS A 8 43.25 5.61 0.28
N GLY A 9 42.56 6.73 0.00
CA GLY A 9 41.74 6.91 -1.21
C GLY A 9 40.22 7.13 -1.03
N GLY A 10 39.69 7.16 0.19
CA GLY A 10 38.26 7.37 0.47
C GLY A 10 37.87 8.85 0.66
N ARG A 11 36.66 9.22 0.23
CA ARG A 11 36.07 10.54 0.56
C ARG A 11 35.91 10.65 2.09
N LYS A 12 36.36 11.75 2.68
CA LYS A 12 36.17 12.04 4.11
C LYS A 12 34.72 12.51 4.34
N VAL A 13 34.09 12.02 5.40
CA VAL A 13 32.76 12.43 5.85
C VAL A 13 32.78 12.67 7.36
N SER A 14 31.98 13.63 7.83
CA SER A 14 31.79 13.96 9.26
C SER A 14 30.33 13.77 9.65
N PHE A 15 30.07 13.40 10.90
CA PHE A 15 28.71 13.27 11.44
C PHE A 15 28.25 14.59 12.06
N GLY A 16 27.03 15.02 11.73
CA GLY A 16 26.38 16.14 12.39
C GLY A 16 25.79 15.74 13.76
N LEU A 17 25.69 16.71 14.66
CA LEU A 17 25.02 16.55 15.96
C LEU A 17 23.56 17.00 15.86
N ASP A 18 22.70 16.38 16.67
CA ASP A 18 21.31 16.79 16.85
C ASP A 18 21.16 17.87 17.94
N GLU A 19 19.91 18.23 18.27
CA GLU A 19 19.56 19.23 19.30
C GLU A 19 20.08 18.88 20.70
N ARG A 20 20.44 17.62 20.94
CA ARG A 20 20.96 17.12 22.22
C ARG A 20 22.48 16.95 22.18
N GLU A 21 23.13 17.49 21.15
CA GLU A 21 24.56 17.34 20.89
C GLU A 21 24.99 15.87 20.67
N GLN A 22 24.08 15.04 20.16
CA GLN A 22 24.32 13.61 19.92
C GLN A 22 24.32 13.26 18.43
N VAL A 23 25.10 12.24 18.06
CA VAL A 23 25.04 11.65 16.72
C VAL A 23 23.87 10.67 16.66
N ARG A 24 22.89 10.96 15.81
CA ARG A 24 21.76 10.05 15.55
C ARG A 24 22.03 9.21 14.30
N VAL A 25 21.97 7.89 14.45
CA VAL A 25 22.14 6.94 13.34
C VAL A 25 20.78 6.34 12.99
N LEU A 26 20.39 6.47 11.72
CA LEU A 26 19.20 5.81 11.17
C LEU A 26 19.61 4.53 10.44
N GLN A 27 18.91 3.43 10.72
CA GLN A 27 19.12 2.18 10.02
C GLN A 27 18.54 2.26 8.61
N GLY A 28 19.40 2.15 7.60
CA GLY A 28 19.00 2.09 6.19
C GLY A 28 19.10 0.68 5.60
N ILE A 29 18.48 0.50 4.44
CA ILE A 29 18.61 -0.71 3.62
C ILE A 29 19.69 -0.44 2.56
N ARG A 30 20.67 -1.35 2.45
CA ARG A 30 21.67 -1.28 1.38
C ARG A 30 21.06 -1.80 0.08
N LEU A 31 21.10 -0.98 -0.96
CA LEU A 31 20.73 -1.43 -2.30
C LEU A 31 21.78 -2.39 -2.85
N THR A 32 21.34 -3.31 -3.69
CA THR A 32 22.24 -4.17 -4.46
C THR A 32 22.93 -3.35 -5.54
N GLU A 33 24.14 -3.77 -5.91
CA GLU A 33 24.94 -3.12 -6.94
C GLU A 33 24.17 -2.99 -8.27
N ASP A 34 23.39 -4.02 -8.63
CA ASP A 34 22.55 -4.02 -9.83
C ASP A 34 21.49 -2.91 -9.84
N LEU A 35 20.84 -2.66 -8.69
CA LEU A 35 19.86 -1.58 -8.56
C LEU A 35 20.54 -0.21 -8.62
N VAL A 36 21.69 -0.08 -7.97
CA VAL A 36 22.50 1.16 -8.02
C VAL A 36 22.93 1.45 -9.46
N ASN A 37 23.38 0.45 -10.22
CA ASN A 37 23.80 0.62 -11.60
C ASN A 37 22.63 0.98 -12.52
N ARG A 38 21.48 0.29 -12.37
CA ARG A 38 20.25 0.64 -13.09
C ARG A 38 19.78 2.08 -12.81
N MET A 39 19.92 2.54 -11.56
CA MET A 39 19.54 3.91 -11.17
C MET A 39 20.53 4.97 -11.65
N LYS A 40 21.83 4.61 -11.74
CA LYS A 40 22.87 5.49 -12.28
C LYS A 40 22.77 5.64 -13.80
N GLU A 41 22.26 4.62 -14.50
CA GLU A 41 22.01 4.70 -15.94
C GLU A 41 20.72 5.51 -16.21
N PRO A 42 20.80 6.70 -16.83
CA PRO A 42 19.61 7.48 -17.16
C PRO A 42 18.80 6.74 -18.22
N SER A 43 17.78 5.99 -17.79
CA SER A 43 16.65 5.47 -18.56
C SER A 43 16.91 5.26 -20.06
N GLN A 44 17.84 4.36 -20.41
CA GLN A 44 17.90 3.76 -21.75
C GLN A 44 16.90 2.58 -21.88
N SER A 45 16.05 2.35 -20.89
CA SER A 45 14.96 1.36 -20.93
C SER A 45 13.76 1.79 -21.81
N LYS A 46 14.05 2.37 -22.97
CA LYS A 46 13.07 2.62 -24.05
C LYS A 46 13.52 2.03 -25.40
N ARG A 47 14.36 1.00 -25.43
CA ARG A 47 14.53 0.06 -26.55
C ARG A 47 15.01 -1.22 -25.90
N ASP A 48 14.14 -2.16 -25.53
CA ASP A 48 13.89 -3.33 -26.35
C ASP A 48 12.70 -4.13 -25.79
N TYR A 49 11.49 -3.55 -25.83
CA TYR A 49 10.27 -4.36 -25.89
C TYR A 49 10.01 -4.75 -27.34
N GLN A 50 10.93 -5.50 -27.96
CA GLN A 50 10.64 -6.09 -29.27
C GLN A 50 11.52 -7.31 -29.59
N ARG A 51 11.39 -8.40 -28.82
CA ARG A 51 11.47 -9.73 -29.42
C ARG A 51 10.76 -10.81 -28.61
N SER A 52 9.48 -10.98 -28.88
CA SER A 52 8.85 -12.31 -28.96
C SER A 52 8.44 -12.46 -30.41
N PRO A 53 8.78 -13.58 -31.09
CA PRO A 53 7.94 -14.76 -30.96
C PRO A 53 8.70 -16.10 -31.02
N ARG A 54 7.99 -17.13 -30.54
CA ARG A 54 7.79 -18.43 -31.19
C ARG A 54 8.30 -19.64 -30.39
N ALA A 55 7.31 -20.45 -30.02
CA ALA A 55 7.41 -21.78 -29.47
C ALA A 55 8.14 -22.77 -30.39
N SER A 56 8.82 -23.74 -29.77
CA SER A 56 9.07 -25.06 -30.35
C SER A 56 9.40 -26.07 -29.25
N ASN A 57 8.52 -27.08 -29.15
CA ASN A 57 8.59 -28.25 -28.28
C ASN A 57 9.87 -29.08 -28.52
N GLY A 58 10.35 -29.77 -27.47
CA GLY A 58 11.35 -30.83 -27.66
C GLY A 58 11.94 -31.40 -26.36
N THR A 59 11.27 -32.42 -25.81
CA THR A 59 11.87 -33.60 -25.17
C THR A 59 12.76 -33.44 -23.92
N ALA A 60 12.19 -33.77 -22.75
CA ALA A 60 12.93 -34.28 -21.59
C ALA A 60 13.19 -35.80 -21.75
N PRO A 61 14.20 -36.40 -21.10
CA PRO A 61 13.94 -36.88 -19.73
C PRO A 61 15.13 -36.82 -18.73
N SER A 62 14.73 -36.63 -17.46
CA SER A 62 15.23 -37.21 -16.19
C SER A 62 16.73 -37.28 -15.85
N SER A 63 17.10 -36.66 -14.71
CA SER A 63 17.87 -37.35 -13.68
C SER A 63 17.45 -36.88 -12.28
N VAL A 64 17.04 -37.85 -11.45
CA VAL A 64 16.66 -37.73 -10.04
C VAL A 64 17.84 -38.23 -9.21
N ALA A 65 18.40 -37.38 -8.34
CA ALA A 65 19.12 -37.73 -7.10
C ALA A 65 19.38 -36.41 -6.34
N ALA A 66 18.57 -36.08 -5.33
CA ALA A 66 18.83 -36.38 -3.92
C ALA A 66 19.64 -35.28 -3.21
N GLU A 67 18.94 -34.30 -2.63
CA GLU A 67 18.94 -34.11 -1.17
C GLU A 67 17.91 -33.04 -0.78
N GLY A 68 16.90 -33.47 -0.03
CA GLY A 68 15.98 -32.57 0.64
C GLY A 68 16.54 -32.19 2.01
N ARG A 69 16.53 -30.90 2.33
CA ARG A 69 15.70 -30.32 3.41
C ARG A 69 16.16 -28.88 3.71
N PRO A 70 15.28 -27.86 3.59
CA PRO A 70 15.52 -26.57 4.21
C PRO A 70 15.25 -26.69 5.71
N ARG A 71 16.23 -26.36 6.55
CA ARG A 71 15.99 -26.20 8.00
C ARG A 71 15.35 -24.82 8.24
N PRO A 72 14.19 -24.75 8.92
CA PRO A 72 13.48 -23.52 9.21
C PRO A 72 13.86 -23.01 10.59
N THR A 73 14.43 -21.83 10.73
CA THR A 73 14.32 -21.07 11.99
C THR A 73 14.77 -19.64 11.78
N GLY A 74 13.82 -18.71 11.79
CA GLY A 74 14.08 -17.27 11.72
C GLY A 74 12.86 -16.43 11.36
N THR A 75 11.83 -17.03 10.79
CA THR A 75 10.66 -16.32 10.24
C THR A 75 9.46 -16.19 11.19
N VAL A 76 9.50 -16.81 12.38
CA VAL A 76 8.32 -16.81 13.28
C VAL A 76 8.06 -15.42 13.87
N GLY A 77 9.09 -14.63 14.14
CA GLY A 77 8.94 -13.28 14.71
C GLY A 77 8.40 -12.25 13.71
N VAL A 78 8.74 -12.37 12.42
CA VAL A 78 8.32 -11.41 11.39
C VAL A 78 6.89 -11.70 10.91
N VAL A 79 6.51 -12.98 10.82
CA VAL A 79 5.14 -13.38 10.43
C VAL A 79 4.12 -13.01 11.52
N LEU A 80 4.47 -13.14 12.80
CA LEU A 80 3.58 -12.74 13.90
C LEU A 80 3.37 -11.21 13.94
N LEU A 81 4.41 -10.41 13.71
CA LEU A 81 4.27 -8.95 13.67
C LEU A 81 3.44 -8.47 12.47
N LEU A 82 3.66 -9.05 11.28
CA LEU A 82 2.85 -8.76 10.09
C LEU A 82 1.39 -9.13 10.28
N HIS A 83 1.09 -10.32 10.82
CA HIS A 83 -0.28 -10.74 11.09
C HIS A 83 -0.98 -9.84 12.11
N VAL A 84 -0.28 -9.39 13.15
CA VAL A 84 -0.81 -8.45 14.14
C VAL A 84 -1.05 -7.05 13.53
N THR A 85 -0.19 -6.59 12.62
CA THR A 85 -0.40 -5.29 11.94
C THR A 85 -1.47 -5.33 10.85
N GLU A 86 -1.65 -6.46 10.16
CA GLU A 86 -2.70 -6.62 9.15
C GLU A 86 -4.09 -6.74 9.80
N ASP A 87 -4.21 -7.48 10.90
CA ASP A 87 -5.48 -7.68 11.63
C ASP A 87 -6.00 -6.36 12.24
N VAL A 88 -5.10 -5.52 12.76
CA VAL A 88 -5.44 -4.18 13.27
C VAL A 88 -5.84 -3.21 12.15
N GLY A 89 -5.29 -3.36 10.93
CA GLY A 89 -5.66 -2.56 9.76
C GLY A 89 -7.01 -2.97 9.16
N VAL A 90 -7.27 -4.28 9.08
CA VAL A 90 -8.55 -4.83 8.60
C VAL A 90 -9.70 -4.43 9.53
N PHE A 91 -9.49 -4.51 10.85
CA PHE A 91 -10.53 -4.13 11.81
C PHE A 91 -10.91 -2.63 11.73
N GLN A 92 -9.94 -1.74 11.52
CA GLN A 92 -10.21 -0.30 11.32
C GLN A 92 -10.97 -0.05 10.02
N TYR A 93 -10.57 -0.71 8.93
CA TYR A 93 -11.26 -0.60 7.65
C TYR A 93 -12.72 -1.08 7.74
N GLU A 94 -12.99 -2.19 8.43
CA GLU A 94 -14.36 -2.68 8.64
C GLU A 94 -15.21 -1.72 9.48
N GLN A 95 -14.61 -1.11 10.51
CA GLN A 95 -15.29 -0.09 11.31
C GLN A 95 -15.64 1.15 10.46
N GLU A 96 -14.72 1.62 9.64
CA GLU A 96 -14.96 2.75 8.73
C GLU A 96 -16.06 2.43 7.71
N GLN A 97 -16.04 1.22 7.13
CA GLN A 97 -17.10 0.73 6.24
C GLN A 97 -18.48 0.76 6.91
N ALA A 98 -18.58 0.37 8.18
CA ALA A 98 -19.84 0.39 8.92
C ALA A 98 -20.38 1.83 9.10
N LEU A 99 -19.50 2.78 9.47
CA LEU A 99 -19.86 4.19 9.62
C LEU A 99 -20.33 4.81 8.29
N VAL A 100 -19.65 4.48 7.19
CA VAL A 100 -20.05 4.95 5.86
C VAL A 100 -21.44 4.41 5.49
N GLN A 101 -21.72 3.13 5.76
CA GLN A 101 -23.04 2.55 5.51
C GLN A 101 -24.15 3.19 6.36
N GLU A 102 -23.87 3.48 7.63
CA GLU A 102 -24.81 4.16 8.53
C GLU A 102 -25.15 5.57 8.02
N GLU A 103 -24.14 6.36 7.63
CA GLU A 103 -24.35 7.71 7.11
C GLU A 103 -25.12 7.71 5.78
N LEU A 104 -24.86 6.74 4.89
CA LEU A 104 -25.65 6.55 3.67
C LEU A 104 -27.11 6.23 3.97
N LEU A 105 -27.38 5.32 4.91
CA LEU A 105 -28.74 4.98 5.33
C LEU A 105 -29.46 6.21 5.90
N ARG A 106 -28.77 6.96 6.76
CA ARG A 106 -29.30 8.17 7.39
C ARG A 106 -29.62 9.24 6.35
N LEU A 107 -28.76 9.41 5.35
CA LEU A 107 -28.99 10.35 4.24
C LEU A 107 -30.18 9.93 3.38
N ALA A 108 -30.27 8.65 3.01
CA ALA A 108 -31.39 8.13 2.23
C ALA A 108 -32.74 8.28 2.96
N LYS A 109 -32.75 8.07 4.29
CA LYS A 109 -33.94 8.32 5.11
C LYS A 109 -34.35 9.79 5.07
N ARG A 110 -33.41 10.71 5.29
CA ARG A 110 -33.65 12.15 5.24
C ARG A 110 -34.16 12.59 3.87
N GLU A 111 -33.59 12.05 2.80
CA GLU A 111 -34.01 12.34 1.43
C GLU A 111 -35.45 11.86 1.17
N ARG A 112 -35.79 10.65 1.62
CA ARG A 112 -37.17 10.13 1.51
C ARG A 112 -38.16 11.01 2.27
N GLU A 113 -37.82 11.43 3.48
CA GLU A 113 -38.66 12.32 4.29
C GLU A 113 -38.84 13.70 3.64
N ALA A 114 -37.77 14.26 3.09
CA ALA A 114 -37.83 15.53 2.36
C ALA A 114 -38.70 15.40 1.09
N ALA A 115 -38.56 14.29 0.36
CA ALA A 115 -39.38 14.01 -0.81
C ALA A 115 -40.86 13.80 -0.46
N SER A 116 -41.18 13.10 0.64
CA SER A 116 -42.57 12.97 1.09
C SER A 116 -43.15 14.30 1.56
N ALA A 117 -42.39 15.09 2.31
CA ALA A 117 -42.83 16.41 2.77
C ALA A 117 -43.08 17.37 1.59
N ALA A 118 -42.25 17.30 0.53
CA ALA A 118 -42.47 18.07 -0.69
C ALA A 118 -43.78 17.66 -1.41
N LYS A 119 -44.05 16.36 -1.52
CA LYS A 119 -45.30 15.84 -2.10
C LYS A 119 -46.52 16.26 -1.30
N GLU A 120 -46.44 16.20 0.03
CA GLU A 120 -47.52 16.63 0.92
C GLU A 120 -47.80 18.14 0.77
N ARG A 121 -46.74 18.97 0.78
CA ARG A 121 -46.88 20.41 0.53
C ARG A 121 -47.54 20.70 -0.81
N TYR A 122 -47.16 19.98 -1.86
CA TYR A 122 -47.79 20.11 -3.17
C TYR A 122 -49.28 19.76 -3.12
N SER A 123 -49.64 18.65 -2.48
CA SER A 123 -51.02 18.23 -2.30
C SER A 123 -51.87 19.28 -1.57
N ILE A 124 -51.34 19.89 -0.50
CA ILE A 124 -52.04 20.94 0.26
C ILE A 124 -52.27 22.20 -0.59
N ILE A 125 -51.29 22.58 -1.42
CA ILE A 125 -51.41 23.74 -2.30
C ILE A 125 -52.49 23.49 -3.36
N GLU A 126 -52.49 22.31 -3.97
CA GLU A 126 -53.50 21.90 -4.95
C GLU A 126 -54.92 21.88 -4.35
N GLU A 127 -55.09 21.31 -3.15
CA GLU A 127 -56.38 21.28 -2.46
C GLU A 127 -56.89 22.69 -2.16
N ARG A 128 -56.02 23.58 -1.65
CA ARG A 128 -56.36 24.99 -1.40
C ARG A 128 -56.78 25.71 -2.67
N GLN A 129 -56.09 25.47 -3.79
CA GLN A 129 -56.45 26.07 -5.08
C GLN A 129 -57.81 25.58 -5.58
N ARG A 130 -58.13 24.29 -5.42
CA ARG A 130 -59.46 23.76 -5.78
C ARG A 130 -60.56 24.32 -4.90
N ALA A 131 -60.34 24.41 -3.58
CA ALA A 131 -61.32 24.97 -2.65
C ALA A 131 -61.61 26.46 -2.90
N ALA A 132 -60.63 27.22 -3.41
CA ALA A 132 -60.82 28.64 -3.75
C ALA A 132 -61.55 28.88 -5.08
N GLN A 133 -61.77 27.85 -5.90
CA GLN A 133 -62.48 27.92 -7.18
C GLN A 133 -63.96 27.50 -7.08
N LEU A 134 -64.41 27.07 -5.89
CA LEU A 134 -65.81 26.75 -5.54
C LEU A 134 -66.45 27.92 -4.78
#